data_AF-A0A7J6W2M7-F1
#
_entry.id   AF-A0A7J6W2M7-F1
#
_cell.length_a   1.000
_cell.length_b   1.000
_cell.length_c   1.000
_cell.angle_alpha   90.00
_cell.angle_beta   90.00
_cell.angle_gamma   90.00
#
_symmetry.space_group_name_H-M   'P 1'
#
loop_
_entity.id
_entity.type
_entity.pdbx_description
1 polymer ?
#
loop_
_entity_poly.entity_id
_entity_poly.type
_entity_poly.pdbx_seq_one_letter_code
_entity_poly.pdbx_strand_id
1 'polypeptide(L)' 'AGRLKSENNILQMVLKHQQIIEMLTEENEKLRKILIEELEVSPRKLQVGRKIGAEFHSPCADCFECRRRRRKLR' A
#
# COMPACT_ATOMS: atom_id res chain seq x y z
N ALA A 1 -15.47 -19.86 -28.93
CA ALA A 1 -14.23 -20.40 -28.31
C ALA A 1 -13.27 -19.32 -27.75
N GLY A 2 -13.26 -18.07 -28.23
CA GLY A 2 -12.31 -17.04 -27.78
C GLY A 2 -12.49 -16.56 -26.32
N ARG A 3 -13.74 -16.40 -25.85
CA ARG A 3 -14.05 -15.92 -24.50
C ARG A 3 -13.53 -16.83 -23.38
N LEU A 4 -13.72 -18.15 -23.53
CA LEU A 4 -13.21 -19.13 -22.57
C LEU A 4 -11.67 -19.10 -22.48
N LYS A 5 -10.98 -18.84 -23.59
CA LYS A 5 -9.52 -18.70 -23.59
C LYS A 5 -9.07 -17.45 -22.84
N SER A 6 -9.74 -16.31 -23.03
CA SER A 6 -9.42 -15.09 -22.27
C SER A 6 -9.69 -15.23 -20.78
N GLU A 7 -10.81 -15.85 -20.39
CA GLU A 7 -11.14 -16.09 -18.98
C GLU A 7 -10.10 -17.02 -18.32
N ASN A 8 -9.68 -18.08 -19.01
CA ASN A 8 -8.62 -18.97 -18.53
C ASN A 8 -7.26 -18.25 -18.37
N ASN A 9 -6.90 -17.38 -19.30
CA ASN A 9 -5.66 -16.60 -19.20
C ASN A 9 -5.67 -15.66 -17.97
N ILE A 10 -6.81 -15.01 -17.72
CA ILE A 10 -6.98 -14.17 -16.52
C ILE A 10 -6.88 -15.02 -15.25
N LEU A 11 -7.51 -16.19 -15.22
CA LEU A 11 -7.43 -17.09 -14.08
C LEU A 11 -5.98 -17.53 -13.80
N GLN A 12 -5.23 -17.92 -14.82
CA GLN A 12 -3.81 -18.26 -14.67
C GLN A 12 -2.97 -17.09 -14.14
N MET A 13 -3.26 -15.87 -14.60
CA MET A 13 -2.59 -14.68 -14.10
C MET A 13 -2.92 -14.43 -12.61
N VAL A 14 -4.19 -14.54 -12.23
CA VAL A 14 -4.63 -14.37 -10.84
C VAL A 14 -3.96 -15.40 -9.92
N LEU A 15 -3.88 -16.66 -10.34
CA LEU A 15 -3.20 -17.71 -9.58
C LEU A 15 -1.71 -17.42 -9.38
N LYS A 16 -1.02 -16.93 -10.42
CA LYS A 16 0.39 -16.51 -10.31
C LYS A 16 0.56 -15.33 -9.36
N HIS A 17 -0.31 -14.33 -9.44
CA HIS A 17 -0.28 -13.21 -8.51
C HIS A 17 -0.51 -13.66 -7.07
N GLN A 18 -1.42 -14.62 -6.85
CA GLN A 18 -1.68 -15.16 -5.52
C GLN A 18 -0.43 -15.81 -4.91
N GLN A 19 0.32 -16.59 -5.70
CA GLN A 19 1.61 -17.16 -5.27
C GLN A 19 2.64 -16.08 -4.88
N ILE A 20 2.72 -15.00 -5.67
CA ILE A 20 3.62 -13.88 -5.37
C ILE A 20 3.20 -13.16 -4.08
N ILE A 21 1.90 -12.97 -3.86
CA ILE A 21 1.36 -12.35 -2.63
C ILE A 21 1.73 -13.20 -1.42
N GLU A 22 1.58 -14.53 -1.49
CA GLU A 22 1.96 -15.45 -0.41
C GLU A 22 3.45 -15.34 -0.09
N MET A 23 4.31 -15.42 -1.10
CA MET A 23 5.76 -15.24 -0.93
C MET A 23 6.11 -13.89 -0.28
N LEU A 24 5.50 -12.81 -0.74
CA LEU A 24 5.73 -11.48 -0.18
C LEU A 24 5.24 -11.37 1.26
N THR A 25 4.14 -12.06 1.60
CA THR A 25 3.59 -12.07 2.95
C THR A 25 4.55 -12.77 3.90
N GLU A 26 5.08 -13.93 3.50
CA GLU A 26 6.09 -14.67 4.28
C GLU A 26 7.37 -13.86 4.49
N GLU A 27 7.91 -13.23 3.43
CA GLU A 27 9.11 -12.39 3.55
C GLU A 27 8.84 -11.14 4.41
N ASN A 28 7.65 -10.54 4.34
CA ASN A 28 7.29 -9.43 5.20
C ASN A 28 7.26 -9.84 6.69
N GLU A 29 6.74 -11.03 7.00
CA GLU A 29 6.74 -11.55 8.36
C GLU A 29 8.16 -11.80 8.89
N LYS A 30 9.06 -12.35 8.06
CA LYS A 30 10.48 -12.51 8.43
C LYS A 30 11.12 -11.16 8.75
N LEU A 31 10.92 -10.16 7.89
CA LEU A 31 11.42 -8.80 8.11
C LEU A 31 10.86 -8.21 9.41
N ARG A 32 9.57 -8.40 9.71
CA ARG A 32 8.97 -7.93 10.96
C ARG A 32 9.62 -8.57 12.19
N LYS A 33 9.94 -9.86 12.14
CA LYS A 33 10.65 -10.54 13.24
C LYS A 33 12.02 -9.91 13.45
N ILE A 34 12.83 -9.75 12.39
CA ILE A 34 14.15 -9.10 12.47
C ILE A 34 14.03 -7.69 13.08
N LEU A 35 13.09 -6.88 12.60
CA LEU A 35 12.88 -5.52 13.10
C LEU A 35 12.56 -5.50 14.61
N ILE A 36 11.73 -6.42 15.09
CA ILE A 36 11.28 -6.45 16.49
C ILE A 36 12.34 -7.08 17.40
N GLU A 37 12.89 -8.22 17.01
CA GLU A 37 13.73 -9.07 17.85
C GLU A 37 15.20 -8.64 17.82
N GLU A 38 15.74 -8.31 16.65
CA GLU A 38 17.17 -7.98 16.51
C GLU A 38 17.44 -6.48 16.59
N LEU A 39 16.53 -5.67 16.05
CA LEU A 39 16.67 -4.21 16.00
C LEU A 39 15.83 -3.48 17.07
N GLU A 40 15.15 -4.22 17.94
CA GLU A 40 14.35 -3.72 19.06
C GLU A 40 13.31 -2.64 18.66
N VAL A 41 12.81 -2.70 17.42
CA VAL A 41 11.80 -1.75 16.93
C VAL A 41 10.47 -2.04 17.60
N SER A 42 9.92 -1.03 18.29
CA SER A 42 8.59 -1.13 18.90
C SER A 42 7.52 -1.58 17.89
N PRO A 43 6.78 -2.68 18.16
CA PRO A 43 5.76 -3.22 17.25
C PRO A 43 4.67 -2.20 16.88
N ARG A 44 4.42 -1.20 17.74
CA ARG A 44 3.46 -0.10 17.47
C ARG A 44 3.84 0.72 16.23
N LYS A 45 5.13 0.84 15.91
CA LYS A 45 5.62 1.54 14.71
C LYS A 45 5.35 0.74 13.42
N LEU A 46 5.11 -0.57 13.53
CA LEU A 46 4.88 -1.48 12.41
C LEU A 46 3.39 -1.72 12.12
N GLN A 47 2.48 -1.06 12.85
CA GLN A 47 1.04 -1.17 12.62
C GLN A 47 0.65 -0.53 11.29
N VAL A 48 0.29 -1.36 10.31
CA VAL A 48 -0.29 -0.95 9.01
C VAL A 48 -1.75 -0.63 9.24
N GLY A 49 -2.03 0.45 9.96
CA GLY A 49 -3.41 0.74 10.35
C GLY A 49 -3.58 1.79 11.42
N ARG A 50 -3.06 3.01 11.21
CA ARG A 50 -3.60 4.21 11.88
C ARG A 50 -3.09 5.54 11.33
N LYS A 51 -3.28 5.79 10.03
CA LYS A 51 -3.37 7.16 9.47
C LYS A 51 -4.35 7.27 8.28
N ILE A 52 -5.42 6.46 8.25
CA ILE A 52 -6.51 6.65 7.27
C ILE A 52 -7.54 7.70 7.79
N GLY A 53 -7.44 8.09 9.07
CA GLY A 53 -8.34 9.05 9.72
C GLY A 53 -7.69 10.31 10.29
N ALA A 54 -6.41 10.56 10.02
CA ALA A 54 -5.97 11.95 9.95
C ALA A 54 -6.42 12.38 8.56
N GLU A 55 -7.27 13.41 8.47
CA GLU A 55 -7.76 13.95 7.21
C GLU A 55 -6.71 13.79 6.11
N PHE A 56 -7.09 13.29 4.94
CA PHE A 56 -6.26 13.33 3.74
C PHE A 56 -6.03 14.81 3.35
N HIS A 57 -5.37 15.58 4.22
CA HIS A 57 -4.48 16.64 3.83
C HIS A 57 -3.40 15.96 3.03
N SER A 58 -3.68 15.75 1.74
CA SER A 58 -2.62 15.61 0.76
C SER A 58 -1.64 16.76 1.06
N PRO A 59 -0.32 16.51 1.17
CA PRO A 59 0.65 17.58 1.37
C PRO A 59 0.53 18.70 0.32
N CYS A 60 -0.14 18.41 -0.81
CA CYS A 60 -0.51 19.34 -1.85
C CYS A 60 -1.59 20.36 -1.44
N ALA A 61 -2.56 19.99 -0.59
CA ALA A 61 -3.65 20.88 -0.16
C ALA A 61 -3.13 22.20 0.47
N ASP A 62 -1.96 22.14 1.10
CA ASP A 62 -1.27 23.27 1.73
C ASP A 62 0.00 23.70 0.99
N CYS A 63 0.23 23.26 -0.25
CA CYS A 63 1.39 23.72 -1.02
C CYS A 63 1.26 25.19 -1.43
N PHE A 64 2.40 25.82 -1.74
CA PHE A 64 2.46 27.23 -2.16
C PHE A 64 1.50 27.52 -3.33
N GLU A 65 1.44 26.63 -4.33
CA GLU A 65 0.58 26.80 -5.50
C GLU A 65 -0.92 26.72 -5.17
N CYS A 66 -1.33 25.76 -4.34
CA CYS A 66 -2.72 25.63 -3.91
C CYS A 66 -3.15 26.81 -3.03
N ARG A 67 -2.30 27.30 -2.13
CA ARG A 67 -2.57 28.53 -1.36
C ARG A 67 -2.67 29.75 -2.26
N ARG A 68 -1.78 29.88 -3.25
CA ARG A 68 -1.79 30.98 -4.23
C ARG A 68 -3.07 30.98 -5.07
N ARG A 69 -3.54 29.82 -5.55
CA ARG A 69 -4.82 29.72 -6.28
C ARG A 69 -6.01 30.10 -5.42
N ARG A 70 -6.10 29.61 -4.18
CA ARG A 70 -7.21 29.95 -3.26
C ARG A 70 -7.31 31.45 -2.99
N ARG A 71 -6.18 32.17 -2.93
CA ARG A 71 -6.17 33.63 -2.78
C ARG A 71 -6.66 34.39 -4.02
N LYS A 72 -6.55 33.81 -5.21
CA LYS A 72 -7.08 34.41 -6.46
C LYS A 72 -8.56 34.12 -6.70
N LEU A 73 -9.12 33.12 -6.02
CA LEU A 73 -10.51 32.71 -6.14
C LEU A 73 -11.44 33.43 -5.14
N ARG A 74 -10.87 34.20 -4.21
CA ARG A 74 -11.57 35.20 -3.39
C ARG A 74 -11.54 36.53 -4.11
#